data_AF-A0A533RA51-F1
#
_entry.id   AF-A0A533RA51-F1
#
_cell.length_a   1.000
_cell.length_b   1.000
_cell.length_c   1.000
_cell.angle_alpha   90.00
_cell.angle_beta   90.00
_cell.angle_gamma   90.00
#
_symmetry.space_group_name_H-M   'P 1'
#
loop_
_entity.id
_entity.type
_entity.pdbx_description
1 polymer ?
#
loop_
_entity_poly.entity_id
_entity_poly.type
_entity_poly.pdbx_seq_one_letter_code
_entity_poly.pdbx_strand_id
1 'polypeptide(L)'
;MANENSTPTKSATQAIVLRVPPPGQTVVVDIQPNQVIEVPFDMAEANVTLTGDDLRIEFPGNAVLILNDFAAMVDQGVSPLMMFADGSVVAGDVLLTALTAEVPETAAGPGGASGGAGEYRDDMGNLIDTVDRLGVQNPDPFAKAVDLQVLDEQLPAAAPPEEPPGNQPPVIGTSTANVSEEGLQGGIPDDTGSPDTTNLTTYTGQIPVSDPDGNPLELTLELPTSVSLFSGGEPVVWYLSVDGKVLTGITSQNPVVVVTLLDNAGNYLVELKAPIDHAPDNGENAGAISLVVTVSDGTASASGTLTVIFEDDSPTIAVSEGEGRAPALVTQDADTIGAASDTATG
;
A
#
# COMPACT_ATOMS: atom_id res chain seq x y z
N MET A 1 -42.61 0.70 30.05
CA MET A 1 -41.99 0.94 28.74
C MET A 1 -40.77 1.79 29.05
N ALA A 2 -39.59 1.17 29.04
CA ALA A 2 -38.34 1.77 29.49
C ALA A 2 -37.71 2.60 28.38
N ASN A 3 -37.00 3.66 28.79
CA ASN A 3 -36.22 4.60 27.99
C ASN A 3 -35.26 3.89 27.03
N GLU A 4 -35.33 4.26 25.75
CA GLU A 4 -34.23 4.08 24.81
C GLU A 4 -33.25 5.24 25.04
N ASN A 5 -32.13 4.94 25.69
CA ASN A 5 -30.97 5.81 25.78
C ASN A 5 -30.28 5.84 24.42
N SER A 6 -30.52 6.89 23.62
CA SER A 6 -29.79 7.10 22.37
C SER A 6 -28.35 7.47 22.69
N THR A 7 -27.47 6.46 22.70
CA THR A 7 -26.01 6.66 22.61
C THR A 7 -25.73 7.42 21.31
N PRO A 8 -25.01 8.55 21.32
CA PRO A 8 -24.51 9.12 20.09
C PRO A 8 -23.47 8.14 19.53
N THR A 9 -23.77 7.52 18.40
CA THR A 9 -22.78 6.82 17.59
C THR A 9 -21.71 7.84 17.22
N LYS A 10 -20.51 7.67 17.79
CA LYS A 10 -19.27 8.35 17.37
C LYS A 10 -19.07 8.00 15.90
N SER A 11 -19.49 8.91 15.01
CA SER A 11 -19.28 8.79 13.57
C SER A 11 -17.77 8.82 13.36
N ALA A 12 -17.18 7.70 12.95
CA ALA A 12 -15.85 7.72 12.36
C ALA A 12 -15.95 8.66 11.15
N THR A 13 -15.15 9.72 11.12
CA THR A 13 -15.12 10.63 9.98
C THR A 13 -14.48 9.87 8.82
N GLN A 14 -15.32 9.24 8.01
CA GLN A 14 -14.91 8.53 6.79
C GLN A 14 -14.15 9.52 5.89
N ALA A 15 -13.03 9.09 5.30
CA ALA A 15 -12.25 9.93 4.40
C ALA A 15 -13.09 10.43 3.23
N ILE A 16 -12.76 11.61 2.70
CA ILE A 16 -13.31 12.04 1.41
C ILE A 16 -12.50 11.40 0.31
N VAL A 17 -13.17 10.66 -0.57
CA VAL A 17 -12.55 10.07 -1.76
C VAL A 17 -12.64 11.03 -2.93
N LEU A 18 -11.50 11.50 -3.41
CA LEU A 18 -11.43 12.34 -4.59
C LEU A 18 -11.72 11.55 -5.86
N ARG A 19 -12.27 12.23 -6.86
CA ARG A 19 -12.55 11.67 -8.19
C ARG A 19 -12.08 12.63 -9.25
N VAL A 20 -11.45 12.07 -10.30
CA VAL A 20 -11.08 12.85 -11.48
C VAL A 20 -12.36 13.36 -12.16
N PRO A 21 -12.53 14.67 -12.37
CA PRO A 21 -13.70 15.21 -13.04
C PRO A 21 -13.76 14.79 -14.51
N PRO A 22 -14.96 14.78 -15.13
CA PRO A 22 -15.06 14.59 -16.57
C PRO A 22 -14.30 15.69 -17.35
N PRO A 23 -13.80 15.41 -18.57
CA PRO A 23 -13.11 16.39 -19.39
C PRO A 23 -13.88 17.70 -19.57
N GLY A 24 -13.18 18.83 -19.39
CA GLY A 24 -13.73 20.18 -19.47
C GLY A 24 -14.60 20.62 -18.28
N GLN A 25 -14.73 19.80 -17.23
CA GLN A 25 -15.45 20.18 -16.01
C GLN A 25 -14.50 20.65 -14.91
N THR A 26 -15.01 21.56 -14.10
CA THR A 26 -14.37 21.95 -12.84
C THR A 26 -15.24 21.50 -11.68
N VAL A 27 -14.64 20.76 -10.75
CA VAL A 27 -15.27 20.31 -9.51
C VAL A 27 -14.54 20.96 -8.34
N VAL A 28 -15.31 21.57 -7.44
CA VAL A 28 -14.81 22.13 -6.18
C VAL A 28 -15.22 21.18 -5.06
N VAL A 29 -14.28 20.85 -4.19
CA VAL A 29 -14.48 20.00 -3.03
C VAL A 29 -14.22 20.83 -1.79
N ASP A 30 -15.24 20.95 -0.96
CA ASP A 30 -15.13 21.55 0.37
C ASP A 30 -14.58 20.51 1.34
N ILE A 31 -13.40 20.80 1.88
CA ILE A 31 -12.72 19.96 2.87
C ILE A 31 -13.01 20.48 4.28
N GLN A 32 -12.71 19.68 5.30
CA GLN A 32 -12.89 20.03 6.71
C GLN A 32 -11.54 20.04 7.45
N PRO A 33 -11.42 20.78 8.57
CA PRO A 33 -10.23 20.74 9.44
C PRO A 33 -9.80 19.31 9.80
N ASN A 34 -8.51 19.01 9.68
CA ASN A 34 -7.92 17.69 9.98
C ASN A 34 -8.56 16.50 9.24
N GLN A 35 -9.14 16.75 8.07
CA GLN A 35 -9.79 15.69 7.29
C GLN A 35 -8.78 14.85 6.52
N VAL A 36 -9.02 13.53 6.50
CA VAL A 36 -8.32 12.60 5.62
C VAL A 36 -8.98 12.62 4.24
N ILE A 37 -8.16 12.81 3.21
CA ILE A 37 -8.55 12.92 1.81
C ILE A 37 -7.85 11.78 1.06
N GLU A 38 -8.63 10.86 0.50
CA GLU A 38 -8.13 9.78 -0.32
C GLU A 38 -8.00 10.22 -1.78
N VAL A 39 -6.82 9.95 -2.37
CA VAL A 39 -6.45 10.26 -3.75
C VAL A 39 -6.22 8.94 -4.49
N PRO A 40 -7.28 8.33 -5.06
CA PRO A 40 -7.21 7.00 -5.67
C PRO A 40 -6.67 7.01 -7.11
N PHE A 41 -6.01 8.08 -7.53
CA PHE A 41 -5.51 8.26 -8.89
C PHE A 41 -4.06 8.75 -8.87
N ASP A 42 -3.35 8.48 -9.96
CA ASP A 42 -1.97 8.91 -10.11
C ASP A 42 -1.89 10.44 -10.28
N MET A 43 -1.18 11.09 -9.37
CA MET A 43 -0.95 12.53 -9.39
C MET A 43 0.08 12.95 -10.44
N ALA A 44 0.91 12.02 -10.96
CA ALA A 44 1.91 12.33 -11.99
C ALA A 44 1.29 12.74 -13.33
N GLU A 45 0.03 12.35 -13.57
CA GLU A 45 -0.72 12.76 -14.77
C GLU A 45 -1.36 14.15 -14.62
N ALA A 46 -1.34 14.73 -13.42
CA ALA A 46 -1.98 16.00 -13.12
C ALA A 46 -0.97 17.11 -12.87
N ASN A 47 -1.33 18.34 -13.23
CA ASN A 47 -0.60 19.53 -12.83
C ASN A 47 -1.21 20.10 -11.55
N VAL A 48 -0.41 20.14 -10.48
CA VAL A 48 -0.84 20.63 -9.17
C VAL A 48 -0.30 22.03 -8.94
N THR A 49 -1.19 22.96 -8.61
CA THR A 49 -0.85 24.38 -8.41
C THR A 49 -1.64 24.95 -7.24
N LEU A 50 -1.09 25.99 -6.62
CA LEU A 50 -1.82 26.79 -5.65
C LEU A 50 -2.41 28.03 -6.34
N THR A 51 -3.72 28.26 -6.18
CA THR A 51 -4.40 29.46 -6.72
C THR A 51 -5.09 30.21 -5.58
N GLY A 52 -4.44 31.27 -5.07
CA GLY A 52 -4.89 31.89 -3.83
C GLY A 52 -4.69 30.92 -2.67
N ASP A 53 -5.76 30.62 -1.93
CA ASP A 53 -5.74 29.65 -0.82
C ASP A 53 -6.13 28.23 -1.27
N ASP A 54 -6.53 28.04 -2.53
CA ASP A 54 -7.05 26.77 -3.04
C ASP A 54 -5.96 25.90 -3.66
N LEU A 55 -6.02 24.59 -3.40
CA LEU A 55 -5.21 23.61 -4.13
C LEU A 55 -5.93 23.20 -5.41
N ARG A 56 -5.34 23.53 -6.56
CA ARG A 56 -5.88 23.22 -7.88
C ARG A 56 -5.10 22.08 -8.53
N ILE A 57 -5.82 21.04 -8.95
CA ILE A 57 -5.30 19.87 -9.64
C ILE A 57 -5.92 19.83 -11.04
N GLU A 58 -5.10 19.98 -12.08
CA GLU A 58 -5.53 20.03 -13.48
C GLU A 58 -5.09 18.78 -14.23
N PHE A 59 -6.05 18.07 -14.82
CA PHE A 59 -5.84 16.81 -15.53
C PHE A 59 -5.91 17.04 -17.05
N PRO A 60 -5.43 16.06 -17.87
CA PRO A 60 -5.61 16.09 -19.30
C PRO A 60 -7.08 16.27 -19.71
N GLY A 61 -7.32 16.98 -20.82
CA GLY A 61 -8.68 17.29 -21.27
C GLY A 61 -9.36 18.44 -20.51
N ASN A 62 -8.58 19.31 -19.86
CA ASN A 62 -9.04 20.49 -19.13
C ASN A 62 -10.00 20.17 -17.97
N ALA A 63 -9.89 18.98 -17.38
CA ALA A 63 -10.62 18.63 -16.17
C ALA A 63 -9.89 19.21 -14.96
N VAL A 64 -10.63 19.79 -14.00
CA VAL A 64 -10.04 20.53 -12.89
C VAL A 64 -10.72 20.13 -11.59
N LEU A 65 -9.92 19.74 -10.61
CA LEU A 65 -10.35 19.53 -9.24
C LEU A 65 -9.77 20.64 -8.36
N ILE A 66 -10.58 21.23 -7.49
CA ILE A 66 -10.17 22.30 -6.58
C ILE A 66 -10.51 21.87 -5.16
N LEU A 67 -9.52 21.82 -4.28
CA LEU A 67 -9.73 21.70 -2.83
C LEU A 67 -9.77 23.11 -2.26
N ASN A 68 -10.96 23.53 -1.86
CA ASN A 68 -11.22 24.89 -1.39
C ASN A 68 -10.54 25.16 -0.04
N ASP A 69 -9.95 26.34 0.14
CA ASP A 69 -9.33 26.81 1.37
C ASP A 69 -8.16 25.92 1.91
N PHE A 70 -7.54 25.11 1.05
CA PHE A 70 -6.50 24.13 1.44
C PHE A 70 -5.31 24.78 2.16
N ALA A 71 -4.71 25.82 1.59
CA ALA A 71 -3.58 26.52 2.22
C ALA A 71 -4.02 27.31 3.46
N ALA A 72 -5.23 27.87 3.45
CA ALA A 72 -5.76 28.57 4.62
C ALA A 72 -5.94 27.64 5.83
N MET A 73 -6.29 26.36 5.62
CA MET A 73 -6.35 25.36 6.70
C MET A 73 -4.96 25.01 7.26
N VAL A 74 -3.97 24.89 6.37
CA VAL A 74 -2.57 24.68 6.77
C VAL A 74 -2.08 25.84 7.63
N ASP A 75 -2.31 27.09 7.21
CA ASP A 75 -1.92 28.30 7.95
C ASP A 75 -2.62 28.42 9.32
N GLN A 76 -3.81 27.83 9.46
CA GLN A 76 -4.56 27.74 10.72
C GLN A 76 -4.12 26.58 11.62
N GLY A 77 -3.17 25.75 11.18
CA GLY A 77 -2.69 24.59 11.93
C GLY A 77 -3.68 23.42 11.96
N VAL A 78 -4.64 23.38 11.04
CA VAL A 78 -5.65 22.30 10.92
C VAL A 78 -5.51 21.57 9.58
N SER A 79 -4.27 21.26 9.23
CA SER A 79 -3.91 20.69 7.94
C SER A 79 -4.66 19.38 7.66
N PRO A 80 -5.24 19.20 6.45
CA PRO A 80 -5.73 17.91 6.02
C PRO A 80 -4.57 16.93 5.81
N LEU A 81 -4.89 15.63 5.76
CA LEU A 81 -3.98 14.56 5.41
C LEU A 81 -4.38 13.99 4.04
N MET A 82 -3.43 13.94 3.12
CA MET A 82 -3.60 13.37 1.78
C MET A 82 -3.12 11.92 1.80
N MET A 83 -4.02 10.96 1.60
CA MET A 83 -3.72 9.53 1.49
C MET A 83 -3.76 9.12 0.02
N PHE A 84 -2.66 8.61 -0.50
CA PHE A 84 -2.56 8.19 -1.90
C PHE A 84 -2.87 6.70 -2.06
N ALA A 85 -3.06 6.28 -3.31
CA ALA A 85 -3.41 4.90 -3.66
C ALA A 85 -2.39 3.85 -3.17
N ASP A 86 -1.12 4.23 -2.96
CA ASP A 86 -0.07 3.35 -2.44
C ASP A 86 -0.04 3.26 -0.90
N GLY A 87 -0.96 3.94 -0.20
CA GLY A 87 -0.99 4.02 1.26
C GLY A 87 -0.05 5.06 1.85
N SER A 88 0.70 5.80 1.03
CA SER A 88 1.46 6.93 1.52
C SER A 88 0.51 8.04 2.01
N VAL A 89 0.88 8.66 3.13
CA VAL A 89 0.12 9.75 3.73
C VAL A 89 1.03 10.96 3.82
N VAL A 90 0.58 12.09 3.26
CA VAL A 90 1.30 13.36 3.26
C VAL A 90 0.43 14.42 3.90
N ALA A 91 0.97 15.09 4.91
CA ALA A 91 0.31 16.23 5.51
C ALA A 91 0.29 17.43 4.55
N GLY A 92 -0.80 18.20 4.57
CA GLY A 92 -0.99 19.34 3.67
C GLY A 92 0.09 20.43 3.76
N ASP A 93 0.69 20.63 4.93
CA ASP A 93 1.84 21.51 5.14
C ASP A 93 3.11 21.04 4.40
N VAL A 94 3.39 19.74 4.45
CA VAL A 94 4.48 19.10 3.69
C VAL A 94 4.22 19.23 2.19
N LEU A 95 2.98 19.00 1.74
CA LEU A 95 2.60 19.15 0.33
C LEU A 95 2.80 20.60 -0.15
N LEU A 96 2.37 21.58 0.65
CA LEU A 96 2.50 22.99 0.32
C LEU A 96 3.97 23.43 0.27
N THR A 97 4.78 22.93 1.20
CA THR A 97 6.23 23.15 1.21
C THR A 97 6.88 22.57 -0.05
N ALA A 98 6.50 21.36 -0.46
CA ALA A 98 7.03 20.73 -1.66
C ALA A 98 6.65 21.49 -2.95
N LEU A 99 5.43 22.04 -3.02
CA LEU A 99 4.96 22.83 -4.17
C LEU A 99 5.63 24.20 -4.29
N THR A 100 6.08 24.78 -3.16
CA THR A 100 6.68 26.12 -3.10
C THR A 100 8.20 26.10 -3.03
N ALA A 101 8.82 24.92 -2.91
CA ALA A 101 10.26 24.78 -2.92
C ALA A 101 10.84 25.20 -4.27
N GLU A 102 11.54 26.34 -4.30
CA GLU A 102 12.32 26.75 -5.47
C GLU A 102 13.45 25.73 -5.70
N VAL A 103 13.36 24.94 -6.78
CA VAL A 103 14.46 24.08 -7.21
C VAL A 103 15.52 24.97 -7.86
N PRO A 104 16.78 25.01 -7.36
CA PRO A 104 17.84 25.71 -8.06
C PRO A 104 18.06 25.03 -9.41
N GLU A 105 17.69 25.71 -10.48
CA GLU A 105 17.97 25.29 -11.86
C GLU A 105 19.46 24.95 -11.97
N THR A 106 19.79 23.68 -12.15
CA THR A 106 21.17 23.31 -12.51
C THR A 106 21.43 23.89 -13.88
N ALA A 107 22.26 24.93 -13.95
CA ALA A 107 22.69 25.58 -15.17
C ALA A 107 23.54 24.63 -16.04
N ALA A 108 22.88 23.68 -16.69
CA ALA A 108 23.44 22.93 -17.80
C ALA A 108 23.51 23.89 -19.00
N GLY A 109 24.64 24.58 -19.13
CA GLY A 109 24.96 25.34 -20.34
C GLY A 109 24.89 24.47 -21.60
N PRO A 110 24.81 25.08 -22.80
CA PRO A 110 24.49 24.38 -24.04
C PRO A 110 25.50 23.25 -24.31
N GLY A 111 25.04 22.01 -24.17
CA GLY A 111 25.79 20.81 -24.51
C GLY A 111 26.12 20.80 -25.99
N GLY A 112 27.41 20.69 -26.29
CA GLY A 112 27.93 20.57 -27.65
C GLY A 112 27.35 19.34 -28.38
N ALA A 113 27.14 19.52 -29.68
CA ALA A 113 26.62 18.51 -30.59
C ALA A 113 27.41 17.20 -30.49
N SER A 114 26.81 16.19 -29.87
CA SER A 114 27.30 14.81 -29.91
C SER A 114 26.96 14.22 -31.27
N GLY A 115 27.99 14.00 -32.08
CA GLY A 115 27.91 13.38 -33.39
C GLY A 115 27.68 11.88 -33.28
N GLY A 116 26.53 11.41 -33.77
CA GLY A 116 26.18 10.00 -33.83
C GLY A 116 25.13 9.73 -34.89
N ALA A 117 25.37 10.15 -36.14
CA ALA A 117 24.59 9.73 -37.29
C ALA A 117 25.16 8.40 -37.82
N GLY A 118 24.66 7.28 -37.31
CA GLY A 118 24.86 5.95 -37.90
C GLY A 118 23.53 5.44 -38.41
N GLU A 119 23.39 5.28 -39.73
CA GLU A 119 22.25 4.57 -40.32
C GLU A 119 22.38 3.08 -39.97
N TYR A 120 21.41 2.54 -39.24
CA TYR A 120 21.26 1.09 -39.10
C TYR A 120 20.72 0.56 -40.43
N ARG A 121 21.59 -0.11 -41.18
CA ARG A 121 21.17 -0.95 -42.31
C ARG A 121 20.88 -2.34 -41.75
N ASP A 122 19.62 -2.74 -41.75
CA ASP A 122 19.23 -4.13 -41.55
C ASP A 122 19.51 -4.90 -42.85
N ASP A 123 20.76 -5.29 -43.06
CA ASP A 123 21.10 -6.31 -44.05
C ASP A 123 21.51 -7.60 -43.34
N MET A 124 20.72 -8.66 -43.53
CA MET A 124 21.20 -10.02 -43.29
C MET A 124 22.22 -10.34 -44.39
N GLY A 125 23.46 -9.89 -44.18
CA GLY A 125 24.52 -9.80 -45.18
C GLY A 125 24.59 -10.97 -46.18
N ASN A 126 24.83 -10.59 -47.44
CA ASN A 126 25.26 -11.50 -48.50
C ASN A 126 26.57 -12.18 -48.09
N LEU A 127 26.61 -13.52 -48.15
CA LEU A 127 27.80 -14.27 -47.76
C LEU A 127 28.92 -14.18 -48.82
N ILE A 128 28.60 -13.83 -50.07
CA ILE A 128 29.49 -13.46 -51.19
C ILE A 128 28.62 -12.83 -52.31
N ASP A 129 29.20 -11.91 -53.08
CA ASP A 129 28.53 -11.27 -54.21
C ASP A 129 28.03 -12.33 -55.22
N THR A 130 26.74 -12.27 -55.58
CA THR A 130 25.96 -13.21 -56.43
C THR A 130 25.38 -14.49 -55.83
N VAL A 131 25.44 -14.75 -54.52
CA VAL A 131 24.74 -15.89 -53.89
C VAL A 131 23.62 -15.42 -52.96
N ASP A 132 22.39 -15.44 -53.46
CA ASP A 132 21.17 -15.27 -52.67
C ASP A 132 20.92 -16.52 -51.80
N ARG A 133 20.55 -16.32 -50.53
CA ARG A 133 20.31 -17.41 -49.58
C ARG A 133 18.92 -18.01 -49.80
N LEU A 134 18.94 -19.21 -50.39
CA LEU A 134 17.96 -20.30 -50.32
C LEU A 134 16.50 -19.89 -50.63
N GLY A 135 16.07 -20.20 -51.85
CA GLY A 135 14.69 -20.01 -52.32
C GLY A 135 13.62 -20.69 -51.46
N VAL A 136 12.35 -20.38 -51.79
CA VAL A 136 11.16 -20.78 -51.03
C VAL A 136 11.08 -22.30 -50.78
N GLN A 137 10.83 -22.64 -49.53
CA GLN A 137 10.61 -24.00 -49.05
C GLN A 137 9.36 -24.60 -49.73
N ASN A 138 9.53 -25.78 -50.36
CA ASN A 138 8.47 -26.50 -51.05
C ASN A 138 7.32 -26.82 -50.07
N PRO A 139 6.07 -26.37 -50.32
CA PRO A 139 5.02 -26.39 -49.30
C PRO A 139 4.36 -27.75 -49.07
N ASP A 140 4.75 -28.82 -49.79
CA ASP A 140 4.24 -30.16 -49.50
C ASP A 140 5.18 -31.29 -49.98
N PRO A 141 6.00 -31.88 -49.09
CA PRO A 141 6.82 -33.04 -49.42
C PRO A 141 6.12 -34.39 -49.23
N PHE A 142 4.84 -34.42 -48.79
CA PHE A 142 4.13 -35.67 -48.42
C PHE A 142 2.71 -35.80 -48.99
N ALA A 143 2.34 -35.09 -50.06
CA ALA A 143 1.13 -35.37 -50.85
C ALA A 143 1.19 -36.75 -51.55
N LYS A 144 1.01 -37.82 -50.77
CA LYS A 144 0.50 -39.11 -51.21
C LYS A 144 -0.88 -39.28 -50.57
N ALA A 145 -1.93 -39.14 -51.38
CA ALA A 145 -3.26 -39.54 -50.98
C ALA A 145 -3.26 -41.06 -50.72
N VAL A 146 -3.44 -41.44 -49.46
CA VAL A 146 -3.77 -42.80 -49.05
C VAL A 146 -5.29 -42.86 -48.97
N ASP A 147 -5.90 -43.73 -49.77
CA ASP A 147 -7.33 -44.01 -49.71
C ASP A 147 -7.64 -44.76 -48.40
N LEU A 148 -8.17 -44.03 -47.41
CA LEU A 148 -8.61 -44.59 -46.15
C LEU A 148 -10.03 -45.13 -46.34
N GLN A 149 -10.15 -46.45 -46.46
CA GLN A 149 -11.43 -47.13 -46.38
C GLN A 149 -11.99 -46.95 -44.96
N VAL A 150 -13.04 -46.14 -44.83
CA VAL A 150 -13.82 -46.00 -43.60
C VAL A 150 -14.58 -47.30 -43.36
N LEU A 151 -14.16 -48.05 -42.34
CA LEU A 151 -14.98 -49.07 -41.71
C LEU A 151 -15.87 -48.34 -40.70
N ASP A 152 -17.18 -48.31 -40.93
CA ASP A 152 -18.15 -47.79 -39.96
C ASP A 152 -18.18 -48.71 -38.73
N GLU A 153 -17.28 -48.49 -37.78
CA GLU A 153 -17.45 -48.97 -36.41
C GLU A 153 -18.46 -48.05 -35.71
N GLN A 154 -19.67 -48.57 -35.52
CA GLN A 154 -20.71 -47.92 -34.74
C GLN A 154 -20.24 -47.75 -33.28
N LEU A 155 -19.73 -46.56 -32.95
CA LEU A 155 -19.37 -46.17 -31.59
C LEU A 155 -20.62 -46.25 -30.69
N PRO A 156 -20.53 -46.84 -29.49
CA PRO A 156 -21.66 -46.86 -28.56
C PRO A 156 -22.06 -45.42 -28.20
N ALA A 157 -23.38 -45.20 -28.05
CA ALA A 157 -23.92 -43.90 -27.69
C ALA A 157 -23.26 -43.38 -26.40
N ALA A 158 -22.70 -42.16 -26.46
CA ALA A 158 -22.15 -41.48 -25.30
C ALA A 158 -23.24 -41.33 -24.23
N ALA A 159 -22.86 -41.58 -22.96
CA ALA A 159 -23.69 -41.21 -21.82
C ALA A 159 -24.04 -39.71 -21.91
N PRO A 160 -25.23 -39.27 -21.44
CA PRO A 160 -25.53 -37.86 -21.37
C PRO A 160 -24.42 -37.15 -20.56
N PRO A 161 -23.98 -35.94 -20.98
CA PRO A 161 -22.97 -35.21 -20.24
C PRO A 161 -23.48 -34.99 -18.81
N GLU A 162 -22.71 -35.42 -17.81
CA GLU A 162 -22.91 -34.98 -16.44
C GLU A 162 -22.80 -33.44 -16.43
N GLU A 163 -23.75 -32.74 -15.82
CA GLU A 163 -23.61 -31.30 -15.61
C GLU A 163 -22.27 -31.06 -14.90
N PRO A 164 -21.45 -30.10 -15.36
CA PRO A 164 -20.21 -29.78 -14.67
C PRO A 164 -20.53 -29.43 -13.21
N PRO A 165 -19.67 -29.83 -12.25
CA PRO A 165 -19.88 -29.44 -10.86
C PRO A 165 -20.04 -27.91 -10.79
N GLY A 166 -21.05 -27.46 -10.03
CA GLY A 166 -21.24 -26.03 -9.80
C GLY A 166 -20.06 -25.41 -9.06
N ASN A 167 -19.88 -24.11 -9.20
CA ASN A 167 -18.78 -23.33 -8.60
C ASN A 167 -18.64 -23.61 -7.10
N GLN A 168 -17.44 -23.99 -6.70
CA GLN A 168 -17.01 -24.19 -5.32
C GLN A 168 -16.36 -22.89 -4.81
N PRO A 169 -16.67 -22.46 -3.57
CA PRO A 169 -16.05 -21.25 -3.02
C PRO A 169 -14.52 -21.37 -2.95
N PRO A 170 -13.81 -20.24 -3.04
CA PRO A 170 -12.38 -20.21 -2.82
C PRO A 170 -12.03 -20.58 -1.37
N VAL A 171 -10.77 -20.96 -1.15
CA VAL A 171 -10.22 -21.29 0.16
C VAL A 171 -9.11 -20.29 0.48
N ILE A 172 -9.11 -19.78 1.70
CA ILE A 172 -8.09 -18.87 2.24
C ILE A 172 -7.68 -19.35 3.63
N GLY A 173 -6.38 -19.28 3.92
CA GLY A 173 -5.82 -19.63 5.22
C GLY A 173 -5.60 -18.43 6.13
N THR A 174 -4.58 -18.53 6.96
CA THR A 174 -4.15 -17.47 7.87
C THR A 174 -2.66 -17.21 7.70
N SER A 175 -2.21 -16.03 8.11
CA SER A 175 -0.79 -15.65 8.10
C SER A 175 -0.47 -14.76 9.30
N THR A 176 0.80 -14.68 9.66
CA THR A 176 1.29 -13.84 10.77
C THR A 176 2.49 -13.04 10.29
N ALA A 177 2.47 -11.74 10.56
CA ALA A 177 3.53 -10.81 10.27
C ALA A 177 4.08 -10.24 11.58
N ASN A 178 5.39 -10.24 11.75
CA ASN A 178 6.05 -9.57 12.87
C ASN A 178 6.81 -8.35 12.33
N VAL A 179 6.58 -7.20 12.94
CA VAL A 179 7.31 -5.96 12.73
C VAL A 179 7.71 -5.41 14.08
N SER A 180 8.79 -4.65 14.14
CA SER A 180 9.38 -4.17 15.39
C SER A 180 9.60 -2.67 15.39
N GLU A 181 9.36 -2.07 16.54
CA GLU A 181 9.61 -0.65 16.82
C GLU A 181 11.10 -0.32 16.89
N GLU A 182 11.96 -1.31 17.16
CA GLU A 182 13.41 -1.14 17.18
C GLU A 182 13.99 -0.67 15.84
N GLY A 183 13.30 -0.99 14.74
CA GLY A 183 13.69 -0.55 13.41
C GLY A 183 13.26 0.88 13.07
N LEU A 184 12.42 1.50 13.89
CA LEU A 184 11.94 2.87 13.66
C LEU A 184 13.06 3.88 13.92
N GLN A 185 12.86 5.10 13.44
CA GLN A 185 13.80 6.18 13.74
C GLN A 185 13.83 6.45 15.25
N GLY A 186 14.98 6.24 15.88
CA GLY A 186 15.13 6.37 17.33
C GLY A 186 14.99 5.06 18.09
N GLY A 187 14.53 3.99 17.41
CA GLY A 187 14.56 2.60 17.86
C GLY A 187 15.89 2.18 18.46
N ILE A 188 15.85 1.26 19.43
CA ILE A 188 17.01 0.65 20.04
C ILE A 188 17.13 -0.82 19.59
N PRO A 189 17.75 -1.10 18.43
CA PRO A 189 17.98 -2.47 17.98
C PRO A 189 18.73 -3.32 19.00
N ASP A 190 18.13 -4.43 19.42
CA ASP A 190 18.77 -5.48 20.20
C ASP A 190 18.38 -6.92 19.75
N ASP A 191 18.80 -7.92 20.53
CA ASP A 191 18.51 -9.35 20.26
C ASP A 191 18.14 -10.03 21.60
N THR A 192 17.57 -9.26 22.53
CA THR A 192 17.32 -9.61 23.92
C THR A 192 15.92 -9.24 24.42
N GLY A 193 15.05 -10.25 24.45
CA GLY A 193 13.92 -10.31 25.38
C GLY A 193 12.88 -11.33 24.94
N SER A 194 11.59 -11.05 25.15
CA SER A 194 10.51 -11.90 24.67
C SER A 194 9.17 -11.16 24.52
N PRO A 195 8.56 -11.10 23.30
CA PRO A 195 9.04 -11.72 22.06
C PRO A 195 9.96 -10.80 21.24
N ASP A 196 11.18 -11.29 20.98
CA ASP A 196 12.15 -10.65 20.09
C ASP A 196 12.36 -11.55 18.86
N THR A 197 11.83 -11.14 17.71
CA THR A 197 11.98 -11.92 16.48
C THR A 197 12.53 -11.11 15.31
N THR A 198 12.49 -9.79 15.37
CA THR A 198 13.01 -8.91 14.32
C THR A 198 13.25 -7.49 14.82
N ASN A 199 14.14 -6.76 14.16
CA ASN A 199 14.29 -5.30 14.31
C ASN A 199 13.79 -4.56 13.04
N LEU A 200 12.99 -5.23 12.21
CA LEU A 200 12.52 -4.67 10.94
C LEU A 200 11.14 -4.03 11.11
N THR A 201 10.99 -2.83 10.57
CA THR A 201 9.70 -2.15 10.46
C THR A 201 8.84 -2.68 9.32
N THR A 202 9.36 -3.61 8.52
CA THR A 202 8.68 -4.13 7.34
C THR A 202 8.68 -5.64 7.31
N TYR A 203 7.56 -6.21 6.89
CA TYR A 203 7.40 -7.65 6.74
C TYR A 203 6.67 -7.97 5.44
N THR A 204 7.24 -8.88 4.63
CA THR A 204 6.56 -9.44 3.46
C THR A 204 6.21 -10.90 3.72
N GLY A 205 4.97 -11.27 3.43
CA GLY A 205 4.48 -12.64 3.60
C GLY A 205 3.46 -13.04 2.54
N GLN A 206 2.94 -14.26 2.69
CA GLN A 206 1.88 -14.78 1.83
C GLN A 206 0.76 -15.40 2.68
N ILE A 207 -0.48 -15.09 2.34
CA ILE A 207 -1.67 -15.81 2.83
C ILE A 207 -1.97 -16.91 1.82
N PRO A 208 -2.03 -18.19 2.23
CA PRO A 208 -2.31 -19.26 1.29
C PRO A 208 -3.76 -19.14 0.78
N VAL A 209 -3.91 -19.05 -0.54
CA VAL A 209 -5.19 -18.99 -1.24
C VAL A 209 -5.23 -20.02 -2.36
N SER A 210 -6.41 -20.59 -2.60
CA SER A 210 -6.63 -21.53 -3.69
C SER A 210 -8.09 -21.60 -4.07
N ASP A 211 -8.37 -21.93 -5.32
CA ASP A 211 -9.72 -22.18 -5.80
C ASP A 211 -9.82 -23.61 -6.35
N PRO A 212 -10.80 -24.43 -5.92
CA PRO A 212 -10.94 -25.81 -6.40
C PRO A 212 -11.22 -25.92 -7.90
N ASP A 213 -11.87 -24.92 -8.49
CA ASP A 213 -12.26 -24.88 -9.90
C ASP A 213 -11.21 -24.13 -10.76
N GLY A 214 -10.22 -23.52 -10.12
CA GLY A 214 -9.13 -22.77 -10.76
C GLY A 214 -9.58 -21.39 -11.27
N ASN A 215 -10.65 -20.85 -10.72
CA ASN A 215 -11.14 -19.52 -11.07
C ASN A 215 -10.15 -18.41 -10.65
N PRO A 216 -10.08 -17.30 -11.41
CA PRO A 216 -9.30 -16.13 -10.99
C PRO A 216 -9.79 -15.59 -9.64
N LEU A 217 -8.84 -15.30 -8.76
CA LEU A 217 -9.11 -14.81 -7.42
C LEU A 217 -8.95 -13.29 -7.35
N GLU A 218 -9.73 -12.67 -6.48
CA GLU A 218 -9.64 -11.26 -6.10
C GLU A 218 -9.59 -11.16 -4.57
N LEU A 219 -8.53 -10.56 -4.02
CA LEU A 219 -8.36 -10.40 -2.56
C LEU A 219 -8.64 -8.96 -2.12
N THR A 220 -9.30 -8.78 -1.00
CA THR A 220 -9.54 -7.47 -0.39
C THR A 220 -9.37 -7.53 1.12
N LEU A 221 -8.89 -6.43 1.70
CA LEU A 221 -8.89 -6.20 3.14
C LEU A 221 -10.24 -5.66 3.58
N GLU A 222 -10.59 -5.89 4.84
CA GLU A 222 -11.76 -5.27 5.47
C GLU A 222 -11.34 -4.28 6.54
N LEU A 223 -12.19 -3.27 6.77
CA LEU A 223 -11.98 -2.32 7.87
C LEU A 223 -12.07 -3.05 9.23
N PRO A 224 -11.06 -2.91 10.11
CA PRO A 224 -11.12 -3.48 11.44
C PRO A 224 -12.27 -2.87 12.25
N THR A 225 -13.16 -3.72 12.78
CA THR A 225 -14.34 -3.28 13.54
C THR A 225 -14.16 -3.32 15.06
N SER A 226 -13.12 -3.99 15.55
CA SER A 226 -12.88 -4.21 16.98
C SER A 226 -11.42 -4.09 17.39
N VAL A 227 -10.63 -3.31 16.66
CA VAL A 227 -9.21 -3.07 16.97
C VAL A 227 -9.09 -1.73 17.69
N SER A 228 -8.51 -1.76 18.89
CA SER A 228 -8.09 -0.56 19.62
C SER A 228 -6.57 -0.53 19.62
N LEU A 229 -6.00 0.31 18.75
CA LEU A 229 -4.58 0.59 18.67
C LEU A 229 -4.38 2.08 18.97
N PHE A 230 -3.35 2.41 19.74
CA PHE A 230 -2.97 3.78 20.06
C PHE A 230 -1.52 4.01 19.65
N SER A 231 -1.14 5.26 19.45
CA SER A 231 0.22 5.67 19.14
C SER A 231 0.42 7.09 19.67
N GLY A 232 1.37 7.25 20.59
CA GLY A 232 1.61 8.52 21.27
C GLY A 232 0.40 9.00 22.11
N GLY A 233 -0.40 8.08 22.65
CA GLY A 233 -1.62 8.36 23.39
C GLY A 233 -2.85 8.66 22.53
N GLU A 234 -2.69 8.76 21.20
CA GLU A 234 -3.78 9.06 20.27
C GLU A 234 -4.34 7.79 19.62
N PRO A 235 -5.67 7.68 19.44
CA PRO A 235 -6.26 6.50 18.82
C PRO A 235 -5.91 6.41 17.33
N VAL A 236 -5.51 5.22 16.89
CA VAL A 236 -5.31 4.92 15.47
C VAL A 236 -6.67 4.69 14.80
N VAL A 237 -6.93 5.44 13.73
CA VAL A 237 -8.14 5.32 12.90
C VAL A 237 -7.75 4.65 11.58
N TRP A 238 -8.52 3.63 11.20
CA TRP A 238 -8.26 2.84 10.00
C TRP A 238 -9.00 3.36 8.77
N TYR A 239 -8.28 3.43 7.66
CA TYR A 239 -8.78 3.78 6.34
C TYR A 239 -8.44 2.66 5.36
N LEU A 240 -9.41 2.27 4.53
CA LEU A 240 -9.25 1.25 3.50
C LEU A 240 -9.35 1.93 2.15
N SER A 241 -8.39 1.66 1.27
CA SER A 241 -8.39 2.16 -0.10
C SER A 241 -9.63 1.71 -0.87
N VAL A 242 -10.05 2.48 -1.87
CA VAL A 242 -11.22 2.19 -2.72
C VAL A 242 -11.17 0.80 -3.36
N ASP A 243 -9.98 0.32 -3.73
CA ASP A 243 -9.76 -1.01 -4.32
C ASP A 243 -9.68 -2.13 -3.27
N GLY A 244 -9.71 -1.80 -1.98
CA GLY A 244 -9.62 -2.75 -0.88
C GLY A 244 -8.23 -3.37 -0.70
N LYS A 245 -7.18 -2.85 -1.34
CA LYS A 245 -5.83 -3.46 -1.30
C LYS A 245 -4.92 -2.88 -0.23
N VAL A 246 -5.17 -1.66 0.22
CA VAL A 246 -4.31 -0.94 1.17
C VAL A 246 -5.12 -0.51 2.38
N LEU A 247 -4.71 -0.98 3.55
CA LEU A 247 -5.29 -0.61 4.83
C LEU A 247 -4.27 0.23 5.62
N THR A 248 -4.65 1.47 5.94
CA THR A 248 -3.76 2.44 6.59
C THR A 248 -4.34 2.86 7.94
N GLY A 249 -3.57 2.67 9.01
CA GLY A 249 -3.86 3.18 10.34
C GLY A 249 -3.20 4.54 10.55
N ILE A 250 -3.97 5.58 10.86
CA ILE A 250 -3.50 6.96 10.98
C ILE A 250 -3.92 7.53 12.34
N THR A 251 -3.04 8.27 13.00
CA THR A 251 -3.42 9.18 14.10
C THR A 251 -3.90 10.52 13.53
N SER A 252 -4.02 11.55 14.36
CA SER A 252 -4.41 12.89 13.91
C SER A 252 -3.41 13.54 12.93
N GLN A 253 -2.15 13.07 12.88
CA GLN A 253 -1.11 13.71 12.09
C GLN A 253 -0.24 12.76 11.25
N ASN A 254 -0.09 11.49 11.64
CA ASN A 254 0.88 10.60 11.00
C ASN A 254 0.30 9.20 10.71
N PRO A 255 0.72 8.56 9.59
CA PRO A 255 0.49 7.13 9.40
C PRO A 255 1.29 6.33 10.44
N VAL A 256 0.68 5.28 10.98
CA VAL A 256 1.28 4.41 12.00
C VAL A 256 1.54 3.02 11.41
N VAL A 257 0.57 2.44 10.72
CA VAL A 257 0.72 1.11 10.08
C VAL A 257 0.11 1.16 8.68
N VAL A 258 0.79 0.55 7.71
CA VAL A 258 0.27 0.33 6.36
C VAL A 258 0.32 -1.17 6.05
N VAL A 259 -0.79 -1.74 5.59
CA VAL A 259 -0.87 -3.12 5.12
C VAL A 259 -1.34 -3.13 3.68
N THR A 260 -0.55 -3.74 2.80
CA THR A 260 -0.78 -3.74 1.34
C THR A 260 -0.85 -5.17 0.83
N LEU A 261 -1.96 -5.52 0.17
CA LEU A 261 -2.05 -6.70 -0.68
C LEU A 261 -1.32 -6.42 -2.00
N LEU A 262 -0.23 -7.14 -2.24
CA LEU A 262 0.63 -6.94 -3.41
C LEU A 262 0.06 -7.62 -4.65
N ASP A 263 -0.66 -8.74 -4.47
CA ASP A 263 -1.32 -9.47 -5.54
C ASP A 263 -2.47 -10.35 -5.04
N ASN A 264 -3.17 -10.96 -6.00
CA ASN A 264 -4.26 -11.90 -5.74
C ASN A 264 -3.79 -13.34 -5.45
N ALA A 265 -2.47 -13.58 -5.39
CA ALA A 265 -1.91 -14.84 -4.90
C ALA A 265 -1.68 -14.81 -3.37
N GLY A 266 -2.09 -13.73 -2.71
CA GLY A 266 -2.02 -13.57 -1.27
C GLY A 266 -0.70 -12.98 -0.77
N ASN A 267 0.19 -12.50 -1.65
CA ASN A 267 1.39 -11.80 -1.21
C ASN A 267 1.01 -10.44 -0.61
N TYR A 268 1.62 -10.08 0.51
CA TYR A 268 1.35 -8.84 1.21
C TYR A 268 2.61 -8.22 1.81
N LEU A 269 2.52 -6.93 2.09
CA LEU A 269 3.51 -6.12 2.79
C LEU A 269 2.86 -5.47 4.02
N VAL A 270 3.55 -5.50 5.15
CA VAL A 270 3.24 -4.71 6.34
C VAL A 270 4.38 -3.71 6.54
N GLU A 271 4.04 -2.45 6.80
CA GLU A 271 4.98 -1.40 7.20
C GLU A 271 4.53 -0.76 8.51
N LEU A 272 5.41 -0.74 9.51
CA LEU A 272 5.31 0.05 10.72
C LEU A 272 6.02 1.39 10.50
N LYS A 273 5.30 2.50 10.71
CA LYS A 273 5.78 3.87 10.42
C LYS A 273 5.94 4.72 11.66
N ALA A 274 5.31 4.34 12.77
CA ALA A 274 5.41 5.01 14.06
C ALA A 274 5.22 3.98 15.18
N PRO A 275 5.75 4.24 16.39
CA PRO A 275 5.56 3.37 17.54
C PRO A 275 4.08 3.31 17.94
N ILE A 276 3.64 2.17 18.45
CA ILE A 276 2.32 1.96 19.03
C ILE A 276 2.40 2.02 20.55
N ASP A 277 1.30 2.34 21.21
CA ASP A 277 1.26 2.32 22.66
C ASP A 277 1.07 0.87 23.15
N HIS A 278 2.08 0.39 23.85
CA HIS A 278 2.07 -0.91 24.48
C HIS A 278 1.42 -0.90 25.87
N ALA A 279 1.03 -2.08 26.35
CA ALA A 279 0.55 -2.21 27.73
C ALA A 279 1.72 -1.96 28.68
N PRO A 280 1.51 -1.26 29.83
CA PRO A 280 2.61 -0.93 30.72
C PRO A 280 3.23 -2.18 31.35
N ASP A 281 4.44 -2.52 30.93
CA ASP A 281 5.34 -3.48 31.55
C ASP A 281 6.80 -3.00 31.41
N ASN A 282 7.68 -3.35 32.34
CA ASN A 282 9.06 -2.82 32.37
C ASN A 282 10.03 -3.65 31.49
N GLY A 283 9.69 -3.84 30.22
CA GLY A 283 10.52 -4.56 29.24
C GLY A 283 9.78 -4.88 27.95
N GLU A 284 10.44 -5.60 27.06
CA GLU A 284 9.90 -6.03 25.78
C GLU A 284 8.54 -6.72 25.92
N ASN A 285 7.58 -6.27 25.13
CA ASN A 285 6.27 -6.89 25.02
C ASN A 285 5.79 -6.80 23.56
N ALA A 286 4.57 -7.28 23.29
CA ALA A 286 4.02 -7.19 21.94
C ALA A 286 2.55 -6.81 21.91
N GLY A 287 2.22 -5.93 20.96
CA GLY A 287 0.86 -5.64 20.54
C GLY A 287 0.48 -6.52 19.35
N ALA A 288 -0.82 -6.79 19.17
CA ALA A 288 -1.28 -7.51 18.00
C ALA A 288 -2.63 -7.02 17.50
N ILE A 289 -2.81 -7.05 16.18
CA ILE A 289 -4.09 -6.82 15.51
C ILE A 289 -4.41 -7.98 14.58
N SER A 290 -5.69 -8.31 14.45
CA SER A 290 -6.17 -9.33 13.52
C SER A 290 -7.01 -8.66 12.44
N LEU A 291 -6.55 -8.78 11.19
CA LEU A 291 -7.17 -8.21 10.00
C LEU A 291 -7.91 -9.32 9.24
N VAL A 292 -9.09 -8.99 8.73
CA VAL A 292 -9.86 -9.90 7.88
C VAL A 292 -9.48 -9.65 6.43
N VAL A 293 -9.17 -10.73 5.71
CA VAL A 293 -8.90 -10.72 4.27
C VAL A 293 -9.95 -11.59 3.60
N THR A 294 -10.63 -11.04 2.60
CA THR A 294 -11.67 -11.74 1.85
C THR A 294 -11.16 -12.04 0.43
N VAL A 295 -11.30 -13.29 0.01
CA VAL A 295 -11.03 -13.77 -1.34
C VAL A 295 -12.34 -14.06 -2.06
N SER A 296 -12.47 -13.66 -3.32
CA SER A 296 -13.59 -14.02 -4.20
C SER A 296 -13.11 -14.62 -5.51
N ASP A 297 -13.85 -15.59 -6.02
CA ASP A 297 -13.70 -16.19 -7.36
C ASP A 297 -14.63 -15.55 -8.42
N GLY A 298 -15.34 -14.47 -8.03
CA GLY A 298 -16.37 -13.80 -8.84
C GLY A 298 -17.81 -14.32 -8.66
N THR A 299 -17.98 -15.48 -8.03
CA THR A 299 -19.29 -16.11 -7.74
C THR A 299 -19.55 -16.27 -6.24
N ALA A 300 -18.54 -16.71 -5.49
CA ALA A 300 -18.53 -16.94 -4.07
C ALA A 300 -17.32 -16.22 -3.41
N SER A 301 -17.31 -16.20 -2.08
CA SER A 301 -16.23 -15.59 -1.30
C SER A 301 -15.95 -16.39 -0.03
N ALA A 302 -14.71 -16.28 0.46
CA ALA A 302 -14.27 -16.81 1.74
C ALA A 302 -13.37 -15.78 2.44
N SER A 303 -13.27 -15.88 3.77
CA SER A 303 -12.47 -14.94 4.57
C SER A 303 -11.43 -15.68 5.40
N GLY A 304 -10.24 -15.09 5.49
CA GLY A 304 -9.11 -15.53 6.29
C GLY A 304 -8.63 -14.43 7.23
N THR A 305 -7.52 -14.69 7.93
CA THR A 305 -7.00 -13.76 8.93
C THR A 305 -5.51 -13.52 8.74
N LEU A 306 -5.13 -12.24 8.71
CA LEU A 306 -3.76 -11.79 8.84
C LEU A 306 -3.57 -11.19 10.24
N THR A 307 -2.73 -11.83 11.05
CA THR A 307 -2.34 -11.28 12.35
C THR A 307 -1.06 -10.48 12.19
N VAL A 308 -1.06 -9.21 12.60
CA VAL A 308 0.14 -8.39 12.67
C VAL A 308 0.53 -8.27 14.14
N ILE A 309 1.78 -8.60 14.45
CA ILE A 309 2.40 -8.49 15.76
C ILE A 309 3.40 -7.35 15.67
N PHE A 310 3.33 -6.46 16.66
CA PHE A 310 4.22 -5.33 16.86
C PHE A 310 5.08 -5.64 18.07
N GLU A 311 6.38 -5.78 17.88
CA GLU A 311 7.37 -5.96 18.95
C GLU A 311 7.76 -4.57 19.48
N ASP A 312 7.62 -4.41 20.80
CA ASP A 312 7.96 -3.19 21.53
C ASP A 312 9.48 -3.03 21.61
N ASP A 313 9.95 -1.80 21.83
CA ASP A 313 11.36 -1.51 22.07
C ASP A 313 11.69 -1.66 23.57
N SER A 314 12.83 -2.26 23.92
CA SER A 314 13.26 -2.39 25.31
C SER A 314 13.99 -1.13 25.81
N PRO A 315 13.71 -0.67 27.04
CA PRO A 315 14.42 0.46 27.60
C PRO A 315 15.90 0.12 27.84
N THR A 316 16.82 1.02 27.48
CA THR A 316 18.27 0.82 27.68
C THR A 316 18.89 1.84 28.62
N ILE A 317 19.94 1.40 29.34
CA ILE A 317 20.73 2.24 30.25
C ILE A 317 22.09 2.51 29.63
N ALA A 318 22.37 3.77 29.34
CA ALA A 318 23.69 4.21 28.92
C ALA A 318 24.48 4.76 30.12
N VAL A 319 25.60 4.11 30.44
CA VAL A 319 26.56 4.58 31.45
C VAL A 319 27.82 5.03 30.74
N SER A 320 28.21 6.29 30.93
CA SER A 320 29.45 6.82 30.34
C SER A 320 30.53 6.96 31.39
N GLU A 321 31.73 6.43 31.13
CA GLU A 321 32.85 6.55 32.05
C GLU A 321 33.44 7.98 32.00
N GLY A 322 33.40 8.67 33.15
CA GLY A 322 33.96 10.01 33.37
C GLY A 322 33.39 10.63 34.65
N GLU A 323 34.23 11.25 35.48
CA GLU A 323 33.77 11.89 36.73
C GLU A 323 32.68 12.93 36.43
N GLY A 324 31.48 12.73 37.01
CA GLY A 324 30.37 13.68 36.92
C GLY A 324 29.35 13.46 35.79
N ARG A 325 29.41 12.35 35.04
CA ARG A 325 28.34 11.97 34.10
C ARG A 325 27.35 11.03 34.76
N ALA A 326 26.10 11.43 34.82
CA ALA A 326 25.02 10.60 35.35
C ALA A 326 24.64 9.47 34.38
N PRO A 327 24.10 8.36 34.88
CA PRO A 327 23.43 7.37 34.05
C PRO A 327 22.32 8.05 33.23
N ALA A 328 22.21 7.68 31.96
CA ALA A 328 21.11 8.05 31.10
C ALA A 328 20.21 6.84 30.87
N LEU A 329 18.91 7.00 31.10
CA LEU A 329 17.89 6.05 30.68
C LEU A 329 17.34 6.53 29.34
N VAL A 330 17.24 5.62 28.37
CA VAL A 330 16.62 5.88 27.06
C VAL A 330 15.46 4.91 26.93
N THR A 331 14.27 5.45 26.74
CA THR A 331 12.99 4.72 26.63
C THR A 331 12.13 5.36 25.54
N GLN A 332 11.20 4.61 24.97
CA GLN A 332 10.24 5.11 23.95
C GLN A 332 8.77 4.94 24.36
N ASP A 333 8.56 4.53 25.60
CA ASP A 333 7.29 4.08 26.16
C ASP A 333 6.59 5.22 26.93
N ALA A 334 5.26 5.23 26.81
CA ALA A 334 4.36 6.32 27.23
C ALA A 334 4.38 6.64 28.74
N ASP A 335 4.95 5.77 29.57
CA ASP A 335 5.08 5.96 31.03
C ASP A 335 6.38 6.69 31.44
N THR A 336 7.17 7.16 30.47
CA THR A 336 8.33 8.01 30.73
C THR A 336 7.90 9.47 30.87
N ILE A 337 8.44 10.20 31.85
CA ILE A 337 8.21 11.64 31.98
C ILE A 337 8.77 12.36 30.73
N GLY A 338 7.93 13.03 29.95
CA GLY A 338 8.35 13.73 28.70
C GLY A 338 7.75 13.11 27.43
N ALA A 339 7.85 13.80 26.29
CA ALA A 339 7.18 13.38 25.04
C ALA A 339 7.93 12.23 24.35
N ALA A 340 7.43 10.98 24.47
CA ALA A 340 7.65 9.78 23.64
C ALA A 340 9.09 9.40 23.19
N SER A 341 10.11 10.09 23.70
CA SER A 341 11.53 9.80 23.59
C SER A 341 12.21 10.73 24.59
N ASP A 342 12.54 10.25 25.79
CA ASP A 342 13.31 11.06 26.75
C ASP A 342 14.58 10.33 27.18
N THR A 343 15.66 11.11 27.24
CA THR A 343 16.90 10.71 27.89
C THR A 343 16.87 11.26 29.31
N ALA A 344 16.40 10.47 30.27
CA ALA A 344 16.42 10.89 31.67
C ALA A 344 17.86 10.78 32.22
N THR A 345 18.46 11.92 32.57
CA THR A 345 19.78 11.99 33.21
C THR A 345 19.61 12.29 34.71
N GLY A 346 20.25 11.46 35.55
CA GLY A 346 20.22 11.58 37.01
C GLY A 346 21.18 12.61 37.61
#